data_AF-A0AA95MA67-F1
#
_entry.id   AF-A0AA95MA67-F1
#
_cell.length_a   1.000
_cell.length_b   1.000
_cell.length_c   1.000
_cell.angle_alpha   90.00
_cell.angle_beta   90.00
_cell.angle_gamma   90.00
#
_symmetry.space_group_name_H-M   'P 1'
#
loop_
_entity.id
_entity.type
_entity.pdbx_description
1 polymer ?
#
loop_
_entity_poly.entity_id
_entity_poly.type
_entity_poly.pdbx_seq_one_letter_code
_entity_poly.pdbx_strand_id
1 'polypeptide(L)'
;MAITPKERQIRKVIKQVIEDMKNVGTYRPQFDRTVRTYAEMSYDYKILMRQFEESNDQFIEEYTNKSGATNAMTTAIYSEIKMIRKEMVSYESILGLTPAGLKKINKEMDQTKKKSSNLAKALSQLGT
;
A
#
# COMPACT_ATOMS: atom_id res chain seq x y z
N MET A 1 0.00 11.60 -27.59
CA MET A 1 -1.30 10.95 -27.29
C MET A 1 -1.97 11.69 -26.14
N ALA A 2 -3.29 11.87 -26.19
CA ALA A 2 -4.04 12.47 -25.07
C ALA A 2 -4.02 11.55 -23.84
N ILE A 3 -3.94 12.12 -22.64
CA ILE A 3 -3.96 11.37 -21.38
C ILE A 3 -5.38 10.81 -21.15
N THR A 4 -5.49 9.50 -20.93
CA THR A 4 -6.77 8.83 -20.66
C THR A 4 -7.34 9.23 -19.29
N PRO A 5 -8.67 9.10 -19.05
CA PRO A 5 -9.24 9.32 -17.72
C PRO A 5 -8.60 8.44 -16.63
N LYS A 6 -8.30 7.16 -16.94
CA LYS A 6 -7.58 6.24 -16.04
C LYS A 6 -6.21 6.80 -15.67
N GLU A 7 -5.38 7.13 -16.65
CA GLU A 7 -4.03 7.65 -16.43
C GLU A 7 -4.05 8.98 -15.65
N ARG A 8 -5.05 9.84 -15.89
CA ARG A 8 -5.22 11.08 -15.11
C ARG A 8 -5.45 10.80 -13.62
N GLN A 9 -6.30 9.83 -13.29
CA GLN A 9 -6.58 9.45 -11.91
C GLN A 9 -5.36 8.81 -11.24
N ILE A 10 -4.69 7.88 -11.92
CA ILE A 10 -3.45 7.26 -11.42
C ILE A 10 -2.41 8.33 -11.11
N ARG A 11 -2.16 9.28 -12.01
CA ARG A 11 -1.23 10.39 -11.77
C ARG A 11 -1.60 11.25 -10.57
N LYS A 12 -2.91 11.47 -10.33
CA LYS A 12 -3.38 12.21 -9.15
C LYS A 12 -3.02 11.45 -7.87
N VAL A 13 -3.27 10.14 -7.82
CA VAL A 13 -2.94 9.31 -6.65
C VAL A 13 -1.43 9.23 -6.44
N ILE A 14 -0.64 9.06 -7.50
CA ILE A 14 0.84 9.09 -7.41
C ILE A 14 1.32 10.39 -6.74
N LYS A 15 0.82 11.55 -7.18
CA LYS A 15 1.20 12.84 -6.61
C LYS A 15 0.85 12.92 -5.12
N GLN A 16 -0.35 12.48 -4.75
CA GLN A 16 -0.80 12.49 -3.35
C GLN A 16 0.09 11.61 -2.48
N VAL A 17 0.33 10.37 -2.90
CA VAL A 17 1.15 9.39 -2.15
C VAL A 17 2.59 9.88 -1.99
N ILE A 18 3.19 10.46 -3.03
CA ILE A 18 4.53 11.05 -2.93
C ILE A 18 4.54 12.19 -1.90
N GLU A 19 3.51 13.04 -1.89
CA GLU A 19 3.40 14.13 -0.93
C GLU A 19 3.25 13.61 0.50
N ASP A 20 2.39 12.61 0.71
CA ASP A 20 2.20 11.98 2.01
C ASP A 20 3.51 11.34 2.51
N MET A 21 4.24 10.63 1.64
CA MET A 21 5.54 10.05 1.96
C MET A 21 6.60 11.12 2.28
N LYS A 22 6.58 12.27 1.61
CA LYS A 22 7.48 13.40 1.91
C LYS A 22 7.15 13.99 3.29
N ASN A 23 5.88 14.16 3.60
CA ASN A 23 5.42 14.68 4.90
C ASN A 23 5.86 13.81 6.08
N VAL A 24 5.95 12.48 5.89
CA VAL A 24 6.45 11.55 6.91
C VAL A 24 7.94 11.19 6.74
N GLY A 25 8.64 11.81 5.79
CA GLY A 25 10.09 11.66 5.59
C GLY A 25 10.56 10.36 4.91
N THR A 26 9.65 9.55 4.38
CA THR A 26 9.94 8.21 3.83
C THR A 26 10.19 8.20 2.33
N TYR A 27 9.83 9.26 1.59
CA TYR A 27 9.94 9.26 0.12
C TYR A 27 11.39 9.09 -0.38
N ARG A 28 11.58 8.17 -1.33
CA ARG A 28 12.82 7.94 -2.07
C ARG A 28 12.47 7.52 -3.51
N PRO A 29 13.25 7.91 -4.54
CA PRO A 29 12.96 7.54 -5.93
C PRO A 29 12.86 6.03 -6.19
N GLN A 30 13.53 5.22 -5.37
CA GLN A 30 13.46 3.76 -5.42
C GLN A 30 12.03 3.22 -5.17
N PHE A 31 11.15 4.01 -4.54
CA PHE A 31 9.76 3.66 -4.32
C PHE A 31 8.83 4.06 -5.47
N ASP A 32 9.28 4.76 -6.50
CA ASP A 32 8.41 5.28 -7.58
C ASP A 32 7.57 4.17 -8.25
N ARG A 33 8.17 2.99 -8.45
CA ARG A 33 7.44 1.81 -8.98
C ARG A 33 6.36 1.35 -8.02
N THR A 34 6.68 1.23 -6.73
CA THR A 34 5.74 0.82 -5.67
C THR A 34 4.59 1.82 -5.54
N VAL A 35 4.88 3.12 -5.61
CA VAL A 35 3.88 4.19 -5.61
C VAL A 35 2.94 4.08 -6.82
N ARG A 36 3.50 3.86 -8.02
CA ARG A 36 2.69 3.65 -9.23
C ARG A 36 1.78 2.42 -9.09
N THR A 37 2.30 1.29 -8.64
CA THR A 37 1.50 0.07 -8.44
C THR A 37 0.38 0.29 -7.42
N TYR A 38 0.65 0.98 -6.30
CA TYR A 38 -0.39 1.36 -5.35
C TYR A 38 -1.47 2.28 -5.98
N ALA A 39 -1.07 3.22 -6.83
CA ALA A 39 -2.00 4.12 -7.51
C ALA A 39 -2.88 3.41 -8.56
N GLU A 40 -2.30 2.44 -9.28
CA GLU A 40 -3.04 1.56 -10.20
C GLU A 40 -4.05 0.70 -9.44
N MET A 41 -3.61 0.05 -8.35
CA MET A 41 -4.48 -0.73 -7.47
C MET A 41 -5.61 0.12 -6.84
N SER A 42 -5.31 1.37 -6.46
CA SER A 42 -6.33 2.32 -5.95
C SER A 42 -7.39 2.64 -7.01
N TYR A 43 -7.00 2.69 -8.29
CA TYR A 43 -7.95 2.85 -9.40
C TYR A 43 -8.79 1.59 -9.60
N ASP A 44 -8.16 0.41 -9.59
CA ASP A 44 -8.86 -0.87 -9.78
C ASP A 44 -9.84 -1.14 -8.62
N TYR A 45 -9.46 -0.82 -7.38
CA TYR A 45 -10.36 -0.84 -6.22
C TYR A 45 -11.62 0.01 -6.45
N LYS A 46 -11.45 1.23 -6.99
CA LYS A 46 -12.59 2.12 -7.29
C LYS A 46 -13.52 1.52 -8.34
N ILE A 47 -12.98 0.82 -9.34
CA ILE A 47 -13.78 0.15 -10.36
C ILE A 47 -14.55 -1.02 -9.75
N LEU A 48 -13.89 -1.86 -8.95
CA LEU A 48 -14.53 -2.99 -8.27
C LEU A 48 -15.64 -2.54 -7.32
N MET A 49 -15.41 -1.45 -6.56
CA MET A 49 -16.44 -0.90 -5.67
C MET A 49 -17.68 -0.46 -6.45
N ARG A 50 -17.51 0.18 -7.62
CA ARG A 50 -18.64 0.53 -8.49
C ARG A 50 -19.37 -0.72 -9.01
N GLN A 51 -18.63 -1.73 -9.46
CA GLN A 51 -19.22 -2.99 -9.92
C GLN A 51 -19.96 -3.71 -8.80
N PHE A 52 -19.47 -3.60 -7.57
CA PHE A 52 -20.12 -4.15 -6.38
C PHE A 52 -21.43 -3.42 -6.06
N GLU A 53 -21.44 -2.09 -6.14
CA GLU A 53 -22.66 -1.28 -6.03
C GLU A 53 -23.68 -1.64 -7.14
N GLU A 54 -23.21 -1.81 -8.38
CA GLU A 54 -24.03 -2.25 -9.53
C GLU A 54 -24.59 -3.67 -9.34
N SER A 55 -23.93 -4.50 -8.52
CA SER A 55 -24.42 -5.82 -8.09
C SER A 55 -25.38 -5.78 -6.90
N ASN A 56 -25.87 -4.59 -6.50
CA ASN A 56 -26.70 -4.36 -5.31
C ASN A 56 -26.03 -4.85 -4.01
N ASP A 57 -24.71 -4.65 -3.89
CA ASP A 57 -23.92 -5.05 -2.73
C ASP A 57 -24.04 -6.53 -2.39
N GLN A 58 -24.11 -7.40 -3.41
CA GLN A 58 -24.27 -8.83 -3.21
C GLN A 58 -22.99 -9.48 -2.68
N PHE A 59 -22.96 -9.76 -1.38
CA PHE A 59 -21.82 -10.40 -0.71
C PHE A 59 -21.74 -11.90 -0.94
N ILE A 60 -22.88 -12.57 -1.14
CA ILE A 60 -23.00 -14.02 -1.20
C ILE A 60 -23.78 -14.43 -2.44
N GLU A 61 -23.35 -15.51 -3.09
CA GLU A 61 -24.07 -16.19 -4.16
C GLU A 61 -24.20 -17.69 -3.88
N GLU A 62 -25.23 -18.31 -4.44
CA GLU A 62 -25.39 -19.76 -4.37
C GLU A 62 -24.54 -20.45 -5.42
N TYR A 63 -23.87 -21.53 -5.02
CA TYR A 63 -23.07 -22.36 -5.91
C TYR A 63 -23.39 -23.83 -5.71
N THR A 64 -23.86 -24.47 -6.77
CA THR A 64 -24.05 -25.91 -6.82
C THR A 64 -22.78 -26.59 -7.32
N ASN A 65 -22.18 -27.43 -6.48
CA ASN A 65 -20.97 -28.16 -6.83
C ASN A 65 -21.28 -29.37 -7.74
N LYS A 66 -20.22 -30.03 -8.24
CA LYS A 66 -20.34 -31.21 -9.13
C LYS A 66 -21.08 -32.40 -8.50
N SER A 67 -21.18 -32.47 -7.18
CA SER A 67 -21.94 -33.48 -6.44
C SER A 67 -23.42 -33.12 -6.22
N GLY A 68 -23.88 -31.98 -6.75
CA GLY A 68 -25.27 -31.52 -6.63
C GLY A 68 -25.61 -30.79 -5.33
N ALA A 69 -24.63 -30.52 -4.46
CA ALA A 69 -24.85 -29.77 -3.22
C ALA A 69 -24.74 -28.25 -3.48
N THR A 70 -25.77 -27.50 -3.10
CA THR A 70 -25.80 -26.03 -3.16
C THR A 70 -25.31 -25.43 -1.86
N ASN A 71 -24.33 -24.53 -1.93
CA ASN A 71 -23.79 -23.81 -0.79
C ASN A 71 -23.76 -22.31 -1.07
N ALA A 72 -23.89 -21.50 -0.02
CA ALA A 72 -23.60 -20.09 -0.05
C ALA A 72 -22.07 -19.87 -0.09
N MET A 73 -21.59 -19.08 -1.06
CA MET A 73 -20.20 -18.67 -1.17
C MET A 73 -20.08 -17.16 -1.35
N THR A 74 -18.90 -16.61 -1.01
CA THR A 74 -18.63 -15.19 -1.26
C THR A 74 -18.56 -14.91 -2.75
N THR A 75 -19.17 -13.81 -3.21
CA THR A 75 -19.09 -13.43 -4.63
C THR A 75 -17.65 -13.15 -5.08
N ALA A 76 -17.37 -13.39 -6.35
CA ALA A 76 -16.05 -13.12 -6.93
C ALA A 76 -15.61 -11.65 -6.75
N ILE A 77 -16.53 -10.70 -7.01
CA ILE A 77 -16.25 -9.26 -6.87
C ILE A 77 -15.92 -8.91 -5.41
N TYR A 78 -16.70 -9.39 -4.44
CA TYR A 78 -16.41 -9.10 -3.03
C TYR A 78 -15.12 -9.77 -2.55
N SER A 79 -14.80 -10.96 -3.06
CA SER A 79 -13.52 -11.64 -2.79
C SER A 79 -12.33 -10.80 -3.27
N GLU A 80 -12.42 -10.25 -4.48
CA GLU A 80 -11.38 -9.38 -5.06
C GLU A 80 -11.23 -8.07 -4.28
N ILE A 81 -12.34 -7.44 -3.88
CA ILE A 81 -12.35 -6.25 -3.02
C ILE A 81 -11.61 -6.51 -1.70
N LYS A 82 -11.86 -7.65 -1.05
CA LYS A 82 -11.16 -8.03 0.19
C LYS A 82 -9.67 -8.22 -0.03
N MET A 83 -9.28 -8.84 -1.15
CA MET A 83 -7.88 -9.02 -1.51
C MET A 83 -7.18 -7.68 -1.72
N ILE A 84 -7.73 -6.80 -2.56
CA ILE A 84 -7.14 -5.48 -2.82
C ILE A 84 -7.04 -4.65 -1.54
N ARG A 85 -8.05 -4.66 -0.67
CA ARG A 85 -7.96 -3.94 0.63
C ARG A 85 -6.77 -4.42 1.47
N LYS A 86 -6.53 -5.73 1.51
CA LYS A 86 -5.38 -6.30 2.23
C LYS A 86 -4.07 -5.90 1.58
N GLU A 87 -3.99 -5.91 0.25
CA GLU A 87 -2.79 -5.50 -0.48
C GLU A 87 -2.51 -4.00 -0.29
N MET A 88 -3.51 -3.13 -0.39
CA MET A 88 -3.38 -1.69 -0.16
C MET A 88 -2.71 -1.38 1.18
N VAL A 89 -3.15 -2.02 2.28
CA VAL A 89 -2.52 -1.86 3.61
C VAL A 89 -1.06 -2.32 3.61
N SER A 90 -0.74 -3.39 2.87
CA SER A 90 0.64 -3.87 2.72
C SER A 90 1.52 -2.84 2.01
N TYR A 91 1.04 -2.29 0.89
CA TYR A 91 1.75 -1.24 0.15
C TYR A 91 1.91 0.05 0.96
N GLU A 92 0.87 0.50 1.67
CA GLU A 92 0.96 1.65 2.58
C GLU A 92 2.01 1.43 3.67
N SER A 93 2.09 0.21 4.21
CA SER A 93 3.12 -0.16 5.18
C SER A 93 4.53 -0.12 4.58
N ILE A 94 4.72 -0.63 3.36
CA ILE A 94 6.00 -0.57 2.63
C ILE A 94 6.43 0.88 2.36
N LEU A 95 5.47 1.75 2.02
CA LEU A 95 5.72 3.18 1.75
C LEU A 95 5.89 4.00 3.04
N GLY A 96 5.68 3.39 4.21
CA GLY A 96 5.79 4.07 5.50
C GLY A 96 4.61 4.97 5.85
N LEU A 97 3.46 4.77 5.20
CA LEU A 97 2.22 5.52 5.43
C LEU A 97 1.35 4.93 6.55
N THR A 98 1.79 3.82 7.16
CA THR A 98 1.18 3.28 8.38
C THR A 98 2.12 3.48 9.59
N PRO A 99 1.60 3.54 10.84
CA PRO A 99 2.44 3.65 12.03
C PRO A 99 3.47 2.51 12.14
N ALA A 100 3.09 1.29 11.77
CA ALA A 100 3.97 0.13 11.79
C ALA A 100 5.06 0.23 10.71
N GLY A 101 4.69 0.61 9.49
CA GLY A 101 5.62 0.82 8.38
C GLY A 101 6.62 1.93 8.67
N LEU A 102 6.12 3.08 9.14
CA LEU A 102 6.96 4.23 9.49
C LEU A 102 7.96 3.88 10.60
N LYS A 103 7.50 3.20 11.67
CA LYS A 103 8.38 2.74 12.75
C LYS A 103 9.49 1.81 12.24
N LYS A 104 9.17 0.92 11.28
CA LYS A 104 10.15 0.00 10.67
C LYS A 104 11.20 0.77 9.87
N ILE A 105 10.78 1.67 8.98
CA ILE A 105 11.69 2.48 8.15
C ILE A 105 12.60 3.34 9.03
N ASN A 106 12.04 4.01 10.05
CA ASN A 106 12.83 4.85 10.95
C ASN A 106 13.87 4.02 11.73
N LYS A 107 13.51 2.83 12.20
CA LYS A 107 14.46 1.93 12.88
C LYS A 107 15.63 1.54 11.98
N GLU A 108 15.36 1.20 10.73
CA GLU A 108 16.40 0.84 9.76
C GLU A 108 17.28 2.04 9.39
N MET A 109 16.67 3.22 9.21
CA MET A 109 17.40 4.48 8.97
C MET A 109 18.28 4.89 10.16
N ASP A 110 17.79 4.78 11.39
CA ASP A 110 18.54 5.14 12.60
C ASP A 110 19.72 4.20 12.86
N GLN A 111 19.61 2.92 12.49
CA GLN A 111 20.71 1.95 12.59
C GLN A 111 21.88 2.32 11.68
N THR A 112 21.64 2.97 10.54
CA THR A 112 22.72 3.45 9.67
C THR A 112 23.43 4.69 10.23
N LYS A 113 22.75 5.50 11.07
CA LYS A 113 23.34 6.70 11.70
C LYS A 113 24.07 6.42 13.02
N LYS A 114 23.73 5.34 13.74
CA LYS A 114 24.35 5.00 15.03
C LYS A 114 25.36 3.86 14.92
N LYS A 115 26.56 4.19 14.45
CA LYS A 115 27.79 3.50 14.89
C LYS A 115 28.90 4.52 15.19
N SER A 116 28.68 5.43 16.13
CA SER A 116 29.82 5.94 16.90
C SER A 116 30.34 4.73 17.70
N SER A 117 31.48 4.18 17.29
CA SER A 117 32.15 3.11 18.03
C SER A 117 32.27 3.48 19.52
N ASN A 118 32.27 2.49 20.42
CA ASN A 118 32.60 2.74 21.83
C ASN A 118 33.95 3.46 21.95
N LEU A 119 34.86 3.23 21.01
CA LEU A 119 36.12 3.95 20.86
C LEU A 119 35.91 5.44 20.53
N ALA A 120 35.01 5.78 19.60
CA ALA A 120 34.70 7.16 19.26
C ALA A 120 34.07 7.93 20.44
N LYS A 121 33.29 7.23 21.27
CA LYS A 121 32.76 7.77 22.53
C LYS A 121 33.84 7.98 23.58
N ALA A 122 34.79 7.05 23.72
CA ALA A 122 35.92 7.20 24.63
C ALA A 122 36.85 8.34 24.21
N LEU A 123 37.12 8.49 22.91
CA LEU A 123 37.97 9.55 22.36
C LEU A 123 37.37 10.95 22.52
N SER A 124 36.05 11.09 22.37
CA SER A 124 35.37 12.37 22.61
C SER A 124 35.33 12.78 24.08
N GLN A 125 35.45 11.82 25.02
CA GLN A 125 35.58 12.08 26.44
C GLN A 125 37.01 12.46 26.87
N LEU A 126 38.02 12.20 26.03
CA LEU A 126 39.43 12.44 26.33
C LEU A 126 39.90 13.85 25.97
N GLY A 127 39.11 14.65 25.25
CA GLY A 127 39.37 16.08 25.00
C GLY A 127 40.68 16.37 24.28
N THR A 128 40.60 16.67 22.98
CA THR A 128 41.63 17.45 22.24
C THR A 128 41.00 18.75 21.76
#